data_AF-A0A7U9RJN4-F1
#
_entry.id   AF-A0A7U9RJN4-F1
#
_cell.length_a   1.000
_cell.length_b   1.000
_cell.length_c   1.000
_cell.angle_alpha   90.00
_cell.angle_beta   90.00
_cell.angle_gamma   90.00
#
_symmetry.space_group_name_H-M   'P 1'
#
loop_
_entity.id
_entity.type
_entity.pdbx_description
1 polymer ?
#
loop_
_entity_poly.entity_id
_entity_poly.type
_entity_poly.pdbx_seq_one_letter_code
_entity_poly.pdbx_strand_id
1 'polypeptide(L)'
;MRYSEQFMEHIEYAFHAFCKVVLRHEAINAWRDLKRKMEREISLDYLMSERYFEPSVMDSYFEKQDNPTAFLVLGKEVIVDDKRLATALSKLPELRQEVLLLYYFIGYRDEAIGRLYGRCRSTINHRRNIALKQLRKEWERLEHEEQKADTF
;
A
#
# COMPACT_ATOMS: atom_id res chain seq x y z
N MET A 1 2.99 16.41 -63.73
CA MET A 1 3.35 17.78 -63.34
C MET A 1 4.75 17.71 -62.74
N ARG A 2 5.76 18.28 -63.39
CA ARG A 2 7.14 18.34 -62.84
C ARG A 2 7.22 19.60 -62.01
N TYR A 3 7.49 19.48 -60.72
CA TYR A 3 7.75 20.63 -59.86
C TYR A 3 9.04 21.31 -60.34
N SER A 4 9.07 22.65 -60.32
CA SER A 4 10.29 23.40 -60.64
C SER A 4 11.31 23.19 -59.52
N GLU A 5 12.59 23.19 -59.86
CA GLU A 5 13.68 23.06 -58.87
C GLU A 5 13.59 24.13 -57.78
N GLN A 6 13.22 25.36 -58.15
CA GLN A 6 13.01 26.46 -57.20
C GLN A 6 11.89 26.17 -56.18
N PHE A 7 10.83 25.45 -56.58
CA PHE A 7 9.75 25.09 -55.67
C PHE A 7 10.18 23.98 -54.69
N MET A 8 10.96 23.01 -55.17
CA MET A 8 11.52 21.96 -54.31
C MET A 8 12.50 22.55 -53.30
N GLU A 9 13.39 23.44 -53.74
CA GLU A 9 14.37 24.11 -52.89
C GLU A 9 13.69 24.98 -51.82
N HIS A 10 12.59 25.67 -52.17
CA HIS A 10 11.80 26.43 -51.19
C HIS A 10 11.19 25.53 -50.10
N ILE A 11 10.67 24.36 -50.45
CA ILE A 11 10.12 23.39 -49.50
C ILE A 11 11.23 22.89 -48.56
N GLU A 12 12.41 22.56 -49.11
CA GLU A 12 13.55 22.09 -48.32
C GLU A 12 14.01 23.14 -47.30
N TYR A 13 14.15 24.40 -47.72
CA TYR A 13 14.52 25.48 -46.81
C TYR A 13 13.44 25.76 -45.75
N ALA A 14 12.17 25.73 -46.12
CA ALA A 14 11.06 25.91 -45.19
C ALA A 14 11.04 24.80 -44.13
N PHE A 15 11.22 23.54 -44.55
CA PHE A 15 11.29 22.40 -43.64
C PHE A 15 12.53 22.47 -42.73
N HIS A 16 13.69 22.82 -43.27
CA HIS A 16 14.91 22.99 -42.48
C HIS A 16 14.78 24.12 -41.44
N ALA A 17 14.16 25.24 -41.81
CA ALA A 17 13.85 26.32 -40.87
C ALA A 17 12.90 25.85 -39.77
N PHE A 18 11.85 25.10 -40.14
CA PHE A 18 10.92 24.50 -39.19
C PHE A 18 11.64 23.57 -38.19
N CYS A 19 12.47 22.64 -38.66
CA CYS A 19 13.22 21.73 -37.78
C CYS A 19 14.12 22.49 -36.79
N LYS A 20 14.82 23.53 -37.25
CA LYS A 20 15.66 24.38 -36.38
C LYS A 20 14.83 25.07 -35.29
N VAL A 21 13.65 25.58 -35.64
CA VAL A 21 12.74 26.24 -34.71
C VAL A 21 12.23 25.25 -33.67
N VAL A 22 11.80 24.06 -34.10
CA VAL A 22 11.32 23.01 -33.19
C VAL A 22 12.41 22.59 -32.21
N LEU A 23 13.61 22.24 -32.71
CA LEU A 23 14.73 21.82 -31.86
C LEU A 23 15.13 22.89 -30.83
N ARG A 24 15.11 24.16 -31.23
CA ARG A 24 15.38 25.28 -30.32
C ARG A 24 14.35 25.36 -29.20
N HIS A 25 13.07 25.25 -29.52
CA HIS A 25 12.01 25.35 -28.51
C HIS A 25 11.98 24.14 -27.58
N GLU A 26 12.21 22.93 -28.11
CA GLU A 26 12.32 21.71 -27.28
C GLU A 26 13.50 21.78 -26.33
N ALA A 27 14.65 22.28 -26.78
CA ALA A 27 15.79 22.53 -25.89
C ALA A 27 15.40 23.52 -24.76
N ILE A 28 14.73 24.63 -25.09
CA ILE A 28 14.27 25.62 -24.10
C ILE A 28 13.29 24.97 -23.09
N ASN A 29 12.37 24.11 -23.55
CA ASN A 29 11.44 23.40 -22.69
C ASN A 29 12.18 22.45 -21.73
N ALA A 30 13.14 21.66 -22.25
CA ALA A 30 13.96 20.77 -21.42
C ALA A 30 14.73 21.53 -20.33
N TRP A 31 15.32 22.69 -20.67
CA TRP A 31 16.00 23.54 -19.69
C TRP A 31 15.05 24.08 -18.62
N ARG A 32 13.83 24.48 -19.00
CA ARG A 32 12.80 24.93 -18.04
C ARG A 32 12.36 23.79 -17.11
N ASP A 33 12.24 22.58 -17.62
CA ASP A 33 11.86 21.40 -16.85
C ASP A 33 12.94 21.03 -15.84
N LEU A 34 14.20 21.03 -16.27
CA LEU A 34 15.35 20.83 -15.38
C LEU A 34 15.37 21.88 -14.28
N LYS A 35 15.17 23.16 -14.62
CA LYS A 35 15.12 24.24 -13.62
C LYS A 35 14.01 24.01 -12.59
N ARG A 36 12.79 23.66 -13.04
CA ARG A 36 11.65 23.37 -12.14
C ARG A 36 11.91 22.18 -11.22
N LYS A 37 12.61 21.15 -11.72
CA LYS A 37 13.05 20.01 -10.90
C LYS A 37 14.06 20.46 -9.85
N MET A 38 15.12 21.17 -10.26
CA MET A 38 16.16 21.67 -9.34
C MET A 38 15.63 22.62 -8.26
N GLU A 39 14.58 23.41 -8.53
CA GLU A 39 13.94 24.27 -7.53
C GLU A 39 13.16 23.49 -6.46
N ARG A 40 12.74 22.25 -6.76
CA ARG A 40 11.92 21.41 -5.86
C ARG A 40 12.70 20.24 -5.25
N GLU A 41 13.74 19.78 -5.93
CA GLU A 41 14.57 18.67 -5.52
C GLU A 41 15.73 19.17 -4.67
N ILE A 42 15.95 18.51 -3.54
CA ILE A 42 17.11 18.75 -2.68
C ILE A 42 18.07 17.57 -2.88
N SER A 43 19.36 17.85 -3.01
CA SER A 43 20.37 16.79 -3.13
C SER A 43 20.33 15.88 -1.91
N LEU A 44 20.36 14.56 -2.15
CA LEU A 44 20.45 13.57 -1.08
C LEU A 44 21.72 13.78 -0.26
N ASP A 45 22.84 14.11 -0.90
CA ASP A 45 24.12 14.39 -0.22
C ASP A 45 24.00 15.57 0.75
N TYR A 46 23.31 16.64 0.33
CA TYR A 46 23.02 17.79 1.19
C TYR A 46 22.08 17.43 2.36
N LEU A 47 21.09 16.56 2.14
CA LEU A 47 20.21 16.08 3.21
C LEU A 47 20.98 15.24 4.26
N MET A 48 21.91 14.40 3.78
CA MET A 48 22.73 13.54 4.63
C MET A 48 23.79 14.33 5.42
N SER A 49 24.42 15.34 4.80
CA SER A 49 25.52 16.09 5.42
C SER A 49 25.07 17.24 6.32
N GLU A 50 24.08 18.02 5.89
CA GLU A 50 23.78 19.33 6.50
C GLU A 50 22.55 19.29 7.40
N ARG A 51 21.57 18.44 7.08
CA ARG A 51 20.30 18.36 7.82
C ARG A 51 20.21 17.17 8.77
N TYR A 52 21.26 16.35 8.88
CA TYR A 52 21.24 15.10 9.66
C TYR A 52 19.95 14.31 9.40
N PHE A 53 19.58 14.15 8.13
CA PHE A 53 18.45 13.31 7.76
C PHE A 53 18.88 11.85 7.91
N GLU A 54 18.33 11.14 8.89
CA GLU A 54 18.48 9.69 8.96
C GLU A 54 17.65 9.07 7.83
N PRO A 55 18.27 8.47 6.79
CA PRO A 55 17.54 7.91 5.66
C PRO A 55 16.79 6.62 6.02
N SER A 56 16.98 6.13 7.25
CA SER A 56 16.33 4.95 7.80
C SER A 56 15.28 5.35 8.82
N VAL A 57 14.04 5.53 8.38
CA VAL A 57 12.93 5.08 9.22
C VAL A 57 12.91 3.58 9.03
N MET A 58 13.43 2.81 9.99
CA MET A 58 13.17 1.38 10.00
C MET A 58 11.65 1.26 10.05
N ASP A 59 11.03 0.67 9.02
CA ASP A 59 9.61 0.40 9.05
C ASP A 59 9.39 -0.57 10.21
N SER A 60 8.75 -0.10 11.28
CA SER A 60 8.47 -0.89 12.48
C SER A 60 7.64 -2.14 12.16
N TYR A 61 7.09 -2.22 10.95
CA TYR A 61 6.52 -3.42 10.36
C TYR A 61 7.44 -4.66 10.42
N PHE A 62 8.77 -4.50 10.38
CA PHE A 62 9.72 -5.62 10.43
C PHE A 62 10.30 -5.90 11.81
N GLU A 63 9.94 -5.11 12.82
CA GLU A 63 10.29 -5.42 14.20
C GLU A 63 9.53 -6.67 14.62
N LYS A 64 10.23 -7.82 14.65
CA LYS A 64 9.67 -9.08 15.12
C LYS A 64 9.22 -8.88 16.56
N GLN A 65 7.91 -8.92 16.80
CA GLN A 65 7.40 -8.96 18.17
C GLN A 65 7.85 -10.27 18.81
N ASP A 66 8.32 -10.21 20.05
CA ASP A 66 8.98 -11.35 20.72
C ASP A 66 8.11 -12.61 20.84
N ASN A 67 6.77 -12.49 20.80
CA ASN A 67 5.83 -13.60 21.01
C ASN A 67 4.65 -13.57 20.03
N PRO A 68 4.85 -13.97 18.76
CA PRO A 68 3.74 -14.09 17.81
C PRO A 68 2.81 -15.25 18.22
N THR A 69 1.51 -15.06 18.04
CA THR A 69 0.50 -16.09 18.38
C THR A 69 0.06 -16.83 17.12
N ALA A 70 0.14 -18.16 17.16
CA ALA A 70 -0.30 -19.02 16.08
C ALA A 70 -1.75 -19.50 16.28
N PHE A 71 -2.57 -19.37 15.25
CA PHE A 71 -3.91 -19.94 15.18
C PHE A 71 -3.97 -21.04 14.13
N LEU A 72 -4.47 -22.21 14.50
CA LEU A 72 -4.65 -23.33 13.58
C LEU A 72 -6.08 -23.32 13.04
N VAL A 73 -6.24 -23.13 11.73
CA VAL A 73 -7.55 -23.15 11.06
C VAL A 73 -7.49 -24.05 9.85
N LEU A 74 -8.29 -25.12 9.85
CA LEU A 74 -8.31 -26.15 8.79
C LEU A 74 -6.93 -26.74 8.47
N GLY A 75 -6.10 -26.92 9.50
CA GLY A 75 -4.73 -27.43 9.35
C GLY A 75 -3.74 -26.43 8.73
N LYS A 76 -4.15 -25.16 8.54
CA LYS A 76 -3.25 -24.06 8.18
C LYS A 76 -2.95 -23.23 9.41
N GLU A 77 -1.68 -22.90 9.59
CA GLU A 77 -1.22 -22.04 10.66
C GLU A 77 -1.27 -20.58 10.20
N VAL A 78 -1.91 -19.73 11.02
CA VAL A 78 -1.98 -18.28 10.82
C VAL A 78 -1.24 -17.62 11.98
N ILE A 79 -0.14 -16.95 11.65
CA ILE A 79 0.70 -16.25 12.63
C ILE A 79 0.21 -14.80 12.73
N VAL A 80 -0.09 -14.36 13.95
CA VAL A 80 -0.47 -12.98 14.27
C VAL A 80 0.59 -12.40 15.19
N ASP A 81 1.37 -11.46 14.65
CA ASP A 81 2.48 -10.83 15.39
C ASP A 81 1.99 -9.83 16.44
N ASP A 82 0.89 -9.11 16.15
CA ASP A 82 0.32 -8.14 17.09
C ASP A 82 -0.33 -8.85 18.29
N LYS A 83 0.29 -8.68 19.47
CA LYS A 83 -0.17 -9.27 20.74
C LYS A 83 -1.60 -8.87 21.10
N ARG A 84 -1.99 -7.62 20.84
CA ARG A 84 -3.33 -7.13 21.16
C ARG A 84 -4.36 -7.77 20.22
N LEU A 85 -4.00 -7.94 18.95
CA LEU A 85 -4.83 -8.65 17.97
C LEU A 85 -5.02 -10.11 18.31
N ALA A 86 -3.93 -10.79 18.64
CA ALA A 86 -3.97 -12.17 19.06
C ALA A 86 -4.88 -12.35 20.28
N THR A 87 -4.75 -11.47 21.27
CA THR A 87 -5.59 -11.50 22.48
C THR A 87 -7.06 -11.25 22.15
N ALA A 88 -7.36 -10.23 21.34
CA ALA A 88 -8.72 -9.92 20.93
C ALA A 88 -9.34 -11.10 20.14
N LEU A 89 -8.61 -11.68 19.19
CA LEU A 89 -9.06 -12.85 18.41
C LEU A 89 -9.33 -14.06 19.31
N SER A 90 -8.50 -14.28 20.33
CA SER A 90 -8.65 -15.42 21.25
C SER A 90 -9.88 -15.31 22.15
N LYS A 91 -10.42 -14.11 22.35
CA LYS A 91 -11.68 -13.88 23.10
C LYS A 91 -12.93 -14.14 22.25
N LEU A 92 -12.80 -14.28 20.92
CA LEU A 92 -13.93 -14.58 20.05
C LEU A 92 -14.31 -16.06 20.15
N PRO A 93 -15.60 -16.40 19.96
CA PRO A 93 -16.00 -17.80 19.77
C PRO A 93 -15.28 -18.41 18.56
N GLU A 94 -14.87 -19.68 18.66
CA GLU A 94 -14.09 -20.41 17.64
C GLU A 94 -14.64 -20.21 16.22
N LEU A 95 -15.94 -20.47 15.99
CA LEU A 95 -16.56 -20.30 14.68
C LEU A 95 -16.48 -18.87 14.10
N ARG A 96 -16.44 -17.85 14.96
CA ARG A 96 -16.32 -16.44 14.53
C ARG A 96 -14.88 -16.09 14.24
N GLN A 97 -13.97 -16.58 15.08
CA GLN A 97 -12.54 -16.45 14.89
C GLN A 97 -12.10 -17.13 13.58
N GLU A 98 -12.50 -18.38 13.35
CA GLU A 98 -12.21 -19.14 12.12
C GLU A 98 -12.67 -18.42 10.86
N VAL A 99 -13.89 -17.84 10.87
CA VAL A 99 -14.41 -17.09 9.71
C VAL A 99 -13.55 -15.86 9.40
N LEU A 100 -13.06 -15.15 10.42
CA LEU A 100 -12.16 -14.01 10.24
C LEU A 100 -10.79 -14.44 9.71
N LEU A 101 -10.21 -15.48 10.31
CA LEU A 101 -8.92 -16.02 9.92
C LEU A 101 -8.96 -16.56 8.48
N LEU A 102 -10.01 -17.29 8.11
CA LEU A 102 -10.21 -17.78 6.75
C LEU A 102 -10.34 -16.65 5.74
N TYR A 103 -11.10 -15.60 6.06
CA TYR A 103 -11.38 -14.52 5.12
C TYR A 103 -10.18 -13.57 4.95
N TYR A 104 -9.62 -13.07 6.06
CA TYR A 104 -8.61 -12.02 6.03
C TYR A 104 -7.18 -12.53 5.91
N PHE A 105 -6.86 -13.66 6.54
CA PHE A 105 -5.49 -14.18 6.57
C PHE A 105 -5.25 -15.25 5.51
N ILE A 106 -6.20 -16.16 5.32
CA ILE A 106 -6.06 -17.26 4.33
C ILE A 106 -6.60 -16.85 2.95
N GLY A 107 -7.49 -15.85 2.88
CA GLY A 107 -8.01 -15.30 1.61
C GLY A 107 -9.22 -16.05 1.02
N TYR A 108 -9.95 -16.82 1.83
CA TYR A 108 -11.16 -17.50 1.37
C TYR A 108 -12.30 -16.51 1.18
N ARG A 109 -13.07 -16.67 0.10
CA ARG A 109 -14.32 -15.91 -0.08
C ARG A 109 -15.45 -16.49 0.77
N ASP A 110 -16.44 -15.66 1.12
CA ASP A 110 -17.63 -16.08 1.88
C ASP A 110 -18.35 -17.30 1.26
N GLU A 111 -18.32 -17.42 -0.06
CA GLU A 111 -18.89 -18.57 -0.79
C GLU A 111 -18.10 -19.86 -0.54
N ALA A 112 -16.77 -19.79 -0.53
CA ALA A 112 -15.90 -20.94 -0.27
C ALA A 112 -16.00 -21.39 1.19
N ILE A 113 -16.02 -20.43 2.12
CA ILE A 113 -16.27 -20.67 3.55
C ILE A 113 -17.67 -21.29 3.74
N GLY A 114 -18.67 -20.76 3.03
CA GLY A 114 -20.03 -21.30 3.08
C GLY A 114 -20.08 -22.77 2.65
N ARG A 115 -19.46 -23.11 1.52
CA ARG A 115 -19.36 -24.50 1.04
C ARG A 115 -18.67 -25.41 2.05
N LEU A 116 -17.61 -24.95 2.68
CA LEU A 116 -16.87 -25.70 3.70
C LEU A 116 -17.74 -26.06 4.91
N TYR A 117 -18.54 -25.12 5.41
CA TYR A 117 -19.39 -25.33 6.59
C TYR A 117 -20.85 -25.71 6.25
N GLY A 118 -21.17 -26.00 4.98
CA GLY A 118 -22.54 -26.32 4.55
C GLY A 118 -23.54 -25.17 4.79
N ARG A 119 -23.11 -23.92 4.56
CA ARG A 119 -23.90 -22.69 4.73
C ARG A 119 -23.91 -21.85 3.46
N CYS A 120 -24.95 -21.03 3.31
CA CYS A 120 -24.99 -20.08 2.21
C CYS A 120 -24.05 -18.89 2.47
N ARG A 121 -23.64 -18.22 1.38
CA ARG A 121 -22.76 -17.05 1.40
C ARG A 121 -23.26 -15.96 2.34
N SER A 122 -24.56 -15.68 2.34
CA SER A 122 -25.15 -14.61 3.16
C SER A 122 -25.02 -14.88 4.66
N THR A 123 -25.18 -16.14 5.09
CA THR A 123 -24.94 -16.54 6.48
C THR A 123 -23.49 -16.30 6.88
N ILE A 124 -22.52 -16.64 6.03
CA ILE A 124 -21.11 -16.39 6.33
C ILE A 124 -20.81 -14.89 6.39
N ASN A 125 -21.27 -14.11 5.42
CA ASN A 125 -21.11 -12.66 5.43
C ASN A 125 -21.68 -12.03 6.73
N HIS A 126 -22.88 -12.45 7.13
CA HIS A 126 -23.48 -12.01 8.38
C HIS A 126 -22.64 -12.39 9.60
N ARG A 127 -22.16 -13.63 9.68
CA ARG A 127 -21.28 -14.11 10.75
C ARG A 127 -19.97 -13.33 10.80
N ARG A 128 -19.33 -13.08 9.66
CA ARG A 128 -18.12 -12.27 9.54
C ARG A 128 -18.37 -10.86 10.08
N ASN A 129 -19.46 -10.21 9.68
CA ASN A 129 -19.77 -8.86 10.14
C ASN A 129 -20.05 -8.79 11.64
N ILE A 130 -20.69 -9.82 12.22
CA ILE A 130 -20.84 -9.92 13.67
C ILE A 130 -19.48 -10.14 14.34
N ALA A 131 -18.66 -11.04 13.81
CA ALA A 131 -17.33 -11.33 14.33
C ALA A 131 -16.46 -10.07 14.35
N LEU A 132 -16.47 -9.27 13.28
CA LEU A 132 -15.77 -7.99 13.20
C LEU A 132 -16.24 -6.99 14.26
N LYS A 133 -17.56 -6.87 14.46
CA LYS A 133 -18.12 -5.99 15.50
C LYS A 133 -17.69 -6.42 16.90
N GLN A 134 -17.58 -7.72 17.16
CA GLN A 134 -17.10 -8.23 18.44
C GLN A 134 -15.61 -8.04 18.61
N LEU A 135 -14.82 -8.32 17.57
CA LEU A 135 -13.38 -8.09 17.56
C LEU A 135 -13.07 -6.62 17.89
N ARG A 136 -13.79 -5.69 17.26
CA ARG A 136 -13.63 -4.26 17.55
C ARG A 136 -13.91 -3.91 19.01
N LYS A 137 -14.96 -4.49 19.61
CA LYS A 137 -15.28 -4.26 21.02
C LYS A 137 -14.20 -4.79 21.96
N GLU A 138 -13.71 -6.01 21.70
CA GLU A 138 -12.63 -6.60 22.50
C GLU A 138 -11.32 -5.82 22.34
N TRP A 139 -11.06 -5.31 21.14
CA TRP A 139 -9.90 -4.48 20.83
C TRP A 139 -9.93 -3.13 21.57
N GLU A 140 -11.02 -2.39 21.48
CA GLU A 140 -11.21 -1.10 22.17
C GLU A 140 -11.16 -1.28 23.70
N ARG A 141 -11.68 -2.39 24.22
CA ARG A 141 -11.59 -2.73 25.65
C ARG A 141 -10.13 -2.93 26.09
N LEU A 142 -9.34 -3.67 25.32
CA LEU A 142 -7.93 -3.92 25.63
C LEU A 142 -7.11 -2.63 25.61
N GLU A 143 -7.39 -1.72 24.68
CA GLU A 143 -6.74 -0.40 24.62
C GLU A 143 -6.98 0.42 25.90
N HIS A 144 -8.19 0.39 26.45
CA HIS A 144 -8.51 1.04 27.73
C HIS A 144 -7.86 0.36 28.94
N GLU A 145 -7.62 -0.95 28.88
CA GLU A 145 -6.93 -1.71 29.93
C GLU A 145 -5.42 -1.41 29.91
N GLU A 146 -4.80 -1.32 28.73
CA GLU A 146 -3.39 -0.92 28.54
C GLU A 146 -3.11 0.50 29.07
N GLN A 147 -3.93 1.49 28.68
CA GLN A 147 -3.75 2.88 29.13
C GLN A 147 -3.84 3.04 30.65
N LYS A 148 -4.67 2.23 31.32
CA LYS A 148 -4.77 2.23 32.78
C LYS A 148 -3.56 1.59 33.44
N ALA A 149 -2.98 0.54 32.84
CA ALA A 149 -1.79 -0.11 33.36
C ALA A 149 -0.55 0.79 33.26
N ASP A 150 -0.43 1.59 32.19
CA ASP A 150 0.69 2.51 31.96
C ASP A 150 0.63 3.79 32.82
N THR A 151 -0.47 4.04 33.54
CA THR A 151 -0.66 5.22 34.39
C THR A 151 -0.27 4.97 35.86
N PHE A 152 0.22 3.76 36.21
CA PHE A 152 0.66 3.40 37.57
C PHE A 152 2.18 3.18 37.66
#